data_AF-A0A969URX9-F1
#
_entry.id   AF-A0A969URX9-F1
#
_cell.length_a   1.000
_cell.length_b   1.000
_cell.length_c   1.000
_cell.angle_alpha   90.00
_cell.angle_beta   90.00
_cell.angle_gamma   90.00
#
_symmetry.space_group_name_H-M   'P 1'
#
loop_
_entity.id
_entity.type
_entity.pdbx_description
1 polymer ?
#
loop_
_entity_poly.entity_id
_entity_poly.type
_entity_poly.pdbx_seq_one_letter_code
_entity_poly.pdbx_strand_id
1 'polypeptide(L)'
;MEIWQQLSQQRVKHIVSSYQLGGDEANQFDNYLAELLHGYPCPLIELALIETLIDNWLSVPLIRGIEFLSQAHNKLKTWETQPIVSTITPEQFQQISGLDPTPIFGSAEIPPTCPIVRPS
;
A
#
# COMPACT_ATOMS: atom_id res chain seq x y z
N MET A 1 16.08 -8.71 15.83
CA MET A 1 15.73 -7.87 14.67
C MET A 1 14.31 -8.27 14.26
N GLU A 2 13.33 -8.08 15.16
CA GLU A 2 11.96 -8.61 14.99
C GLU A 2 10.91 -7.49 15.02
N ILE A 3 11.21 -6.38 15.69
CA ILE A 3 10.30 -5.25 15.86
C ILE A 3 9.93 -4.62 14.51
N TRP A 4 10.89 -4.44 13.60
CA TRP A 4 10.64 -3.88 12.27
C TRP A 4 9.76 -4.80 11.41
N GLN A 5 9.95 -6.12 11.50
CA GLN A 5 9.14 -7.07 10.76
C GLN A 5 7.70 -7.11 11.29
N GLN A 6 7.54 -7.08 12.62
CA GLN A 6 6.22 -7.00 13.24
C GLN A 6 5.51 -5.69 12.92
N LEU A 7 6.23 -4.57 12.92
CA LEU A 7 5.68 -3.27 12.55
C LEU A 7 5.17 -3.29 11.10
N SER A 8 5.97 -3.79 10.16
CA SER A 8 5.57 -3.87 8.75
C SER A 8 4.36 -4.80 8.53
N GLN A 9 4.29 -5.92 9.25
CA GLN A 9 3.10 -6.77 9.21
C GLN A 9 1.86 -6.08 9.79
N GLN A 10 2.02 -5.32 10.88
CA GLN A 10 0.92 -4.55 11.48
C GLN A 10 0.40 -3.47 10.53
N ARG A 11 1.30 -2.80 9.79
CA ARG A 11 0.95 -1.80 8.78
C ARG A 11 0.08 -2.40 7.67
N VAL A 12 0.49 -3.54 7.12
CA VAL A 12 -0.30 -4.26 6.11
C VAL A 12 -1.67 -4.67 6.65
N LYS A 13 -1.70 -5.24 7.86
CA LYS A 13 -2.97 -5.59 8.53
C LYS A 13 -3.86 -4.38 8.79
N HIS A 14 -3.28 -3.22 9.10
CA HIS A 14 -4.01 -1.98 9.29
C HIS A 14 -4.73 -1.56 8.01
N ILE A 15 -4.05 -1.57 6.86
CA ILE A 15 -4.66 -1.26 5.55
C ILE A 15 -5.83 -2.20 5.27
N VAL A 16 -5.64 -3.51 5.43
CA VAL A 16 -6.69 -4.52 5.21
C VAL A 16 -7.89 -4.29 6.12
N SER A 17 -7.66 -3.98 7.39
CA SER A 17 -8.70 -3.80 8.40
C SER A 17 -9.46 -2.49 8.20
N SER A 18 -8.76 -1.38 7.90
CA SER A 18 -9.35 -0.04 7.69
C SER A 18 -10.37 -0.03 6.55
N TYR A 19 -10.15 -0.87 5.53
CA TYR A 19 -11.03 -0.96 4.35
C TYR A 19 -11.87 -2.24 4.30
N GLN A 20 -11.82 -3.09 5.33
CA GLN A 20 -12.52 -4.37 5.39
C GLN A 20 -12.30 -5.25 4.14
N LEU A 21 -11.05 -5.31 3.68
CA LEU A 21 -10.67 -5.96 2.42
C LEU A 21 -10.74 -7.49 2.48
N GLY A 22 -10.82 -8.08 3.68
CA GLY A 22 -10.86 -9.54 3.86
C GLY A 22 -12.08 -10.24 3.24
N GLY A 23 -13.17 -9.51 2.99
CA GLY A 23 -14.41 -10.09 2.45
C GLY A 23 -15.01 -11.19 3.33
N ASP A 24 -15.86 -12.04 2.75
CA ASP A 24 -16.48 -13.19 3.44
C ASP A 24 -15.48 -14.34 3.70
N GLU A 25 -14.39 -14.42 2.93
CA GLU A 25 -13.41 -15.51 2.97
C GLU A 25 -12.13 -15.12 3.72
N ALA A 26 -12.29 -14.47 4.89
CA ALA A 26 -11.17 -13.91 5.66
C ALA A 26 -10.01 -14.89 5.93
N ASN A 27 -10.30 -16.17 6.22
CA ASN A 27 -9.25 -17.17 6.45
C ASN A 27 -8.39 -17.46 5.21
N GLN A 28 -9.04 -17.54 4.03
CA GLN A 28 -8.32 -17.75 2.77
C GLN A 28 -7.53 -16.50 2.39
N PHE A 29 -8.12 -15.32 2.64
CA PHE A 29 -7.47 -14.03 2.44
C PHE A 29 -6.20 -13.90 3.29
N ASP A 30 -6.29 -14.21 4.59
CA ASP A 30 -5.16 -14.13 5.51
C ASP A 30 -4.04 -15.10 5.13
N ASN A 31 -4.38 -16.31 4.69
CA ASN A 31 -3.40 -17.27 4.20
C ASN A 31 -2.68 -16.75 2.95
N TYR A 32 -3.44 -16.23 1.98
CA TYR A 32 -2.85 -15.69 0.75
C TYR A 32 -1.99 -14.44 1.03
N LEU A 33 -2.45 -13.56 1.91
CA LEU A 33 -1.68 -12.41 2.36
C LEU A 33 -0.39 -12.83 3.07
N ALA A 34 -0.42 -13.88 3.88
CA ALA A 34 0.76 -14.43 4.53
C ALA A 34 1.78 -14.98 3.51
N GLU A 35 1.31 -15.64 2.44
CA GLU A 35 2.18 -16.06 1.33
C GLU A 35 2.83 -14.86 0.63
N LEU A 36 2.07 -13.79 0.36
CA LEU A 36 2.61 -12.56 -0.23
C LEU A 36 3.66 -11.92 0.68
N LEU A 37 3.38 -11.83 1.99
CA LEU A 37 4.32 -11.31 3.00
C LEU A 37 5.60 -12.13 3.13
N HIS A 38 5.58 -13.40 2.72
CA HIS A 38 6.76 -14.26 2.67
C HIS A 38 7.56 -14.09 1.36
N GLY A 39 6.87 -13.85 0.25
CA GLY A 39 7.48 -13.71 -1.08
C GLY A 39 7.96 -12.31 -1.44
N TYR A 40 7.33 -11.26 -0.89
CA TYR A 40 7.57 -9.88 -1.26
C TYR A 40 7.89 -9.00 -0.04
N PRO A 41 8.71 -7.94 -0.21
CA PRO A 41 8.97 -6.99 0.86
C PRO A 41 7.69 -6.21 1.22
N CYS A 42 7.42 -6.05 2.52
CA CYS A 42 6.20 -5.43 3.02
C CYS A 42 5.89 -4.04 2.40
N PRO A 43 6.86 -3.13 2.20
CA PRO A 43 6.58 -1.84 1.57
C PRO A 43 5.97 -1.96 0.16
N LEU A 44 6.38 -2.95 -0.63
CA LEU A 44 5.77 -3.20 -1.95
C LEU A 44 4.34 -3.72 -1.82
N ILE A 45 4.07 -4.58 -0.84
CA ILE A 45 2.73 -5.09 -0.57
C ILE A 45 1.82 -3.94 -0.13
N GLU A 46 2.28 -3.08 0.78
CA GLU A 46 1.54 -1.89 1.21
C GLU A 46 1.15 -1.01 0.02
N LEU A 47 2.12 -0.73 -0.87
CA LEU A 47 1.88 0.04 -2.09
C LEU A 47 0.87 -0.66 -3.02
N ALA A 48 1.04 -1.96 -3.26
CA ALA A 48 0.15 -2.74 -4.14
C ALA A 48 -1.29 -2.76 -3.63
N LEU A 49 -1.50 -2.87 -2.30
CA LEU A 49 -2.82 -2.83 -1.69
C LEU A 49 -3.47 -1.46 -1.89
N ILE A 50 -2.74 -0.36 -1.63
CA ILE A 50 -3.28 0.99 -1.78
C ILE A 50 -3.56 1.33 -3.25
N GLU A 51 -2.66 0.99 -4.16
CA GLU A 51 -2.85 1.17 -5.61
C GLU A 51 -4.11 0.41 -6.09
N THR A 52 -4.24 -0.87 -5.70
CA THR A 52 -5.42 -1.68 -6.04
C THR A 52 -6.70 -1.09 -5.46
N LEU A 53 -6.62 -0.56 -4.24
CA LEU A 53 -7.75 0.09 -3.57
C LEU A 53 -8.20 1.34 -4.32
N ILE A 54 -7.27 2.15 -4.84
CA ILE A 54 -7.57 3.37 -5.59
C ILE A 54 -8.15 3.03 -6.96
N ASP A 55 -7.56 2.09 -7.68
CA ASP A 55 -8.06 1.62 -8.98
C ASP A 55 -9.51 1.13 -8.88
N ASN A 56 -9.85 0.49 -7.77
CA ASN A 56 -11.19 -0.06 -7.55
C ASN A 56 -12.09 0.83 -6.70
N TRP A 57 -11.63 2.02 -6.30
CA TRP A 57 -12.37 2.90 -5.37
C TRP A 57 -13.73 3.34 -5.91
N LEU A 58 -13.82 3.50 -7.24
CA LEU A 58 -15.04 3.91 -7.93
C LEU A 58 -15.95 2.73 -8.29
N SER A 59 -15.50 1.48 -8.11
CA SER A 59 -16.29 0.28 -8.37
C SER A 59 -17.24 0.02 -7.20
N VAL A 60 -18.54 -0.14 -7.50
CA VAL A 60 -19.57 -0.43 -6.50
C VAL A 60 -20.29 -1.74 -6.87
N PRO A 61 -20.23 -2.79 -6.03
CA PRO A 61 -19.54 -2.84 -4.73
C PRO A 61 -18.00 -2.86 -4.86
N LEU A 62 -17.31 -2.34 -3.83
CA LEU A 62 -15.85 -2.39 -3.74
C LEU A 62 -15.38 -3.84 -3.78
N ILE A 63 -14.35 -4.13 -4.58
CA ILE A 63 -13.77 -5.46 -4.68
C ILE A 63 -13.10 -5.82 -3.35
N ARG A 64 -13.39 -7.01 -2.84
CA ARG A 64 -12.89 -7.53 -1.55
C ARG A 64 -12.52 -9.00 -1.69
N GLY A 65 -11.89 -9.55 -0.66
CA GLY A 65 -11.52 -10.96 -0.61
C GLY A 65 -10.37 -11.30 -1.54
N ILE A 66 -10.35 -12.54 -2.02
CA ILE A 66 -9.26 -13.09 -2.83
C ILE A 66 -9.09 -12.34 -4.15
N GLU A 67 -10.18 -11.83 -4.74
CA GLU A 67 -10.12 -11.07 -5.99
C GLU A 67 -9.29 -9.79 -5.83
N PHE A 68 -9.45 -9.10 -4.70
CA PHE A 68 -8.65 -7.91 -4.36
C PHE A 68 -7.16 -8.26 -4.23
N LEU A 69 -6.82 -9.31 -3.48
CA LEU A 69 -5.41 -9.74 -3.33
C LEU A 69 -4.81 -10.22 -4.65
N SER A 70 -5.60 -10.86 -5.50
CA SER A 70 -5.15 -11.29 -6.83
C SER A 70 -4.74 -10.09 -7.69
N GLN A 71 -5.50 -8.99 -7.65
CA GLN A 71 -5.13 -7.76 -8.35
C GLN A 71 -3.87 -7.11 -7.76
N ALA A 72 -3.75 -7.04 -6.44
CA ALA A 72 -2.55 -6.54 -5.78
C ALA A 72 -1.32 -7.40 -6.13
N HIS A 73 -1.45 -8.72 -6.15
CA HIS A 73 -0.37 -9.63 -6.56
C HIS A 73 0.00 -9.46 -8.04
N ASN A 74 -0.97 -9.23 -8.93
CA ASN A 74 -0.66 -8.92 -10.32
C ASN A 74 0.17 -7.64 -10.45
N LYS A 75 -0.13 -6.59 -9.68
CA LYS A 75 0.72 -5.37 -9.63
C LYS A 75 2.14 -5.70 -9.18
N LEU A 76 2.30 -6.50 -8.12
CA LEU A 76 3.62 -6.96 -7.65
C LEU A 76 4.40 -7.68 -8.76
N LYS A 77 3.77 -8.61 -9.48
CA LYS A 77 4.39 -9.32 -10.61
C LYS A 77 4.79 -8.39 -11.75
N THR A 78 3.95 -7.39 -12.07
CA THR A 78 4.29 -6.40 -13.10
C THR A 78 5.55 -5.63 -12.71
N TRP A 79 5.68 -5.25 -11.44
CA TRP A 79 6.84 -4.54 -10.90
C TRP A 79 8.13 -5.37 -10.84
N GLU A 80 8.05 -6.70 -10.92
CA GLU A 80 9.25 -7.53 -11.07
C GLU A 80 9.91 -7.40 -12.45
N THR A 81 9.12 -7.03 -13.47
CA THR A 81 9.57 -6.99 -14.87
C THR A 81 9.63 -5.59 -15.45
N GLN A 82 8.98 -4.62 -14.81
CA GLN A 82 8.87 -3.23 -15.28
C GLN A 82 9.22 -2.26 -14.16
N PRO A 83 9.73 -1.05 -14.49
CA PRO A 83 9.94 -0.01 -13.49
C PRO A 83 8.63 0.32 -12.78
N ILE A 84 8.69 0.46 -11.46
CA ILE A 84 7.55 0.85 -10.63
C ILE A 84 7.19 2.29 -10.95
N VAL A 85 6.09 2.48 -11.66
CA VAL A 85 5.45 3.79 -11.83
C VAL A 85 4.29 3.84 -10.86
N SER A 86 4.55 4.33 -9.64
CA SER A 86 3.49 4.59 -8.67
C SER A 86 2.58 5.70 -9.20
N THR A 87 1.27 5.46 -9.15
CA THR A 87 0.26 6.46 -9.51
C THR A 87 -0.05 7.40 -8.34
N ILE A 88 0.40 7.04 -7.14
CA ILE A 88 0.24 7.81 -5.91
C ILE A 88 1.50 8.53 -5.45
N THR A 89 1.29 9.72 -4.89
CA THR A 89 2.32 10.48 -4.15
C THR A 89 2.44 9.99 -2.69
N PRO A 90 3.56 10.26 -2.00
CA PRO A 90 3.71 9.95 -0.57
C PRO A 90 2.59 10.54 0.30
N GLU A 91 2.16 11.77 -0.01
CA GLU A 91 1.08 12.46 0.70
C GLU A 91 -0.26 11.73 0.52
N GLN A 92 -0.58 11.31 -0.70
CA GLN A 92 -1.78 10.52 -0.98
C GLN A 92 -1.73 9.16 -0.27
N PHE A 93 -0.59 8.49 -0.27
CA PHE A 93 -0.42 7.24 0.48
C PHE A 93 -0.72 7.45 1.97
N GLN A 94 -0.18 8.51 2.57
CA GLN A 94 -0.42 8.83 3.98
C GLN A 94 -1.88 9.19 4.26
N GLN A 95 -2.54 9.95 3.36
CA GLN A 95 -3.95 10.33 3.50
C GLN A 95 -4.89 9.11 3.43
N ILE A 96 -4.56 8.12 2.61
CA ILE A 96 -5.38 6.92 2.43
C ILE A 96 -5.09 5.90 3.53
N SER A 97 -3.83 5.52 3.70
CA SER A 97 -3.45 4.46 4.65
C SER A 97 -3.40 4.92 6.10
N GLY A 98 -3.22 6.22 6.37
CA GLY A 98 -2.90 6.74 7.69
C GLY A 98 -1.47 6.38 8.16
N LEU A 99 -0.64 5.81 7.29
CA LEU A 99 0.69 5.31 7.61
C LEU A 99 1.80 6.19 7.04
N ASP A 100 2.97 6.12 7.68
CA ASP A 100 4.16 6.84 7.23
C ASP A 100 4.63 6.32 5.84
N PRO A 101 4.81 7.19 4.82
CA PRO A 101 5.18 6.77 3.47
C PRO A 101 6.68 6.50 3.28
N THR A 102 7.54 6.89 4.23
CA THR A 102 9.00 6.77 4.15
C THR A 102 9.52 5.36 3.78
N PRO A 103 8.93 4.24 4.26
CA PRO A 103 9.40 2.91 3.90
C PRO A 103 9.21 2.55 2.42
N ILE A 104 8.29 3.24 1.72
CA ILE A 104 7.92 2.97 0.33
C ILE A 104 8.63 3.95 -0.60
N PHE A 105 8.56 5.24 -0.28
CA PHE A 105 9.05 6.32 -1.15
C PHE A 105 10.44 6.83 -0.74
N GLY A 106 10.99 6.34 0.37
CA GLY A 106 12.20 6.88 0.99
C GLY A 106 11.93 8.19 1.72
N SER A 107 12.93 8.66 2.46
CA SER A 107 12.93 10.03 2.96
C SER A 107 13.10 10.95 1.76
N ALA A 108 12.01 11.40 1.17
CA ALA A 108 12.06 12.55 0.29
C ALA A 108 12.64 13.70 1.12
N GLU A 109 13.89 14.08 0.84
CA GLU A 109 14.39 15.38 1.26
C GLU A 109 13.37 16.39 0.73
N ILE A 110 12.61 16.99 1.64
CA ILE A 110 11.67 18.06 1.35
C ILE A 110 12.48 19.07 0.53
N PRO A 111 12.18 19.33 -0.75
CA PRO A 111 12.86 20.40 -1.47
C PRO A 111 12.62 21.67 -0.65
N PRO A 112 13.67 22.45 -0.34
CA PRO A 112 13.56 23.58 0.56
C PRO A 112 12.45 24.50 0.06
N THR A 113 11.48 24.75 0.93
CA THR A 113 10.40 25.70 0.72
C THR A 113 10.99 27.00 0.20
N CYS A 114 10.75 27.31 -1.07
CA CYS A 114 11.05 28.63 -1.63
C CYS A 114 10.39 29.66 -0.70
N PRO A 115 11.15 30.63 -0.14
CA PRO A 115 10.55 31.64 0.71
C PRO A 115 9.57 32.44 -0.15
N ILE A 116 8.30 32.44 0.28
CA ILE A 116 7.27 33.35 -0.21
C ILE A 116 7.81 34.78 0.02
N VAL A 117 8.25 35.42 -1.06
CA VAL A 117 8.50 36.86 -1.09
C VAL A 117 7.14 37.53 -0.92
N ARG A 118 6.91 38.10 0.26
CA ARG A 118 5.77 39.01 0.49
C ARG A 118 6.01 40.30 -0.30
N PRO A 119 5.08 40.74 -1.17
CA PRO A 119 5.18 42.07 -1.75
C PRO A 119 4.95 43.13 -0.67
N SER A 120 5.76 44.20 -0.73
CA SER A 120 5.66 45.41 0.10
C SER A 120 4.54 46.32 -0.37
#